data_AF-A0A371GI47-F1
#
_entry.id   AF-A0A371GI47-F1
#
_cell.length_a   1.000
_cell.length_b   1.000
_cell.length_c   1.000
_cell.angle_alpha   90.00
_cell.angle_beta   90.00
_cell.angle_gamma   90.00
#
_symmetry.space_group_name_H-M   'P 1'
#
loop_
_entity.id
_entity.type
_entity.pdbx_description
1 polymer ?
#
loop_
_entity_poly.entity_id
_entity_poly.type
_entity_poly.pdbx_seq_one_letter_code
_entity_poly.pdbx_strand_id
1 'polypeptide(L)'
;MSEMHRYQSGPTMDYVVSASGLQQGADDAAQRKDQLALSQIHQGVDYSIFGKIANAKTAKQAWDILKLSYKGVEKAQKSKLQSMRREYERYEMSNSET
;
A
#
# COMPACT_ATOMS: atom_id res chain seq x y z
N MET A 1 13.69 7.06 60.90
CA MET A 1 13.62 5.88 60.01
C MET A 1 12.46 5.05 60.52
N SER A 2 11.38 4.79 59.78
CA SER A 2 11.34 4.51 58.34
C SER A 2 9.98 4.86 57.75
N GLU A 3 10.03 5.25 56.47
CA GLU A 3 9.01 5.19 55.43
C GLU A 3 7.57 4.83 55.87
N MET A 4 6.70 5.86 55.92
CA MET A 4 5.33 5.68 55.45
C MET A 4 5.39 5.34 53.96
N HIS A 5 5.35 4.04 53.68
CA HIS A 5 5.25 3.51 52.35
C HIS A 5 4.04 4.15 51.67
N ARG A 6 4.34 4.94 50.64
CA ARG A 6 3.39 5.50 49.69
C ARG A 6 2.39 4.43 49.28
N TYR A 7 1.13 4.59 49.68
CA TYR A 7 0.00 4.01 48.97
C TYR A 7 -0.04 4.69 47.60
N GLN A 8 0.79 4.21 46.68
CA GLN A 8 0.65 4.53 45.27
C GLN A 8 -0.64 3.82 44.86
N SER A 9 -1.72 4.56 44.68
CA SER A 9 -2.94 4.07 44.02
C SER A 9 -2.50 3.43 42.70
N GLY A 10 -2.46 2.10 42.67
CA GLY A 10 -2.28 1.34 41.45
C GLY A 10 -3.49 1.56 40.55
N PRO A 11 -3.35 1.41 39.22
CA PRO A 11 -4.48 1.55 38.32
C PRO A 11 -5.58 0.58 38.75
N THR A 12 -6.76 1.13 39.06
CA THR A 12 -7.92 0.35 39.51
C THR A 12 -8.35 -0.59 38.37
N MET A 13 -8.75 -1.81 38.72
CA MET A 13 -8.96 -2.92 37.77
C MET A 13 -10.03 -2.60 36.71
N ASP A 14 -10.99 -1.74 37.05
CA ASP A 14 -12.03 -1.21 36.18
C ASP A 14 -11.48 -0.26 35.08
N TYR A 15 -10.48 0.56 35.41
CA TYR A 15 -9.86 1.48 34.45
C TYR A 15 -9.02 0.72 33.41
N VAL A 16 -8.28 -0.31 33.83
CA VAL A 16 -7.46 -1.12 32.91
C VAL A 16 -8.29 -2.01 31.99
N VAL A 17 -9.41 -2.58 32.49
CA VAL A 17 -10.35 -3.35 31.66
C VAL A 17 -11.05 -2.45 30.65
N SER A 18 -11.47 -1.26 31.06
CA SER A 18 -12.10 -0.28 30.17
C SER A 18 -11.13 0.24 29.09
N ALA A 19 -9.90 0.58 29.47
CA ALA A 19 -8.86 0.99 28.52
C ALA A 19 -8.51 -0.13 27.52
N SER A 20 -8.44 -1.38 27.99
CA SER A 20 -8.17 -2.54 27.13
C SER A 20 -9.31 -2.81 26.13
N GLY A 21 -10.57 -2.67 26.57
CA GLY A 21 -11.73 -2.82 25.68
C GLY A 21 -11.83 -1.73 24.62
N LEU A 22 -11.48 -0.48 24.96
CA LEU A 22 -11.42 0.62 24.00
C LEU A 22 -10.30 0.42 22.96
N GLN A 23 -9.14 -0.08 23.39
CA GLN A 23 -8.03 -0.41 22.49
C GLN A 23 -8.41 -1.54 21.52
N GLN A 24 -9.04 -2.61 22.01
CA GLN A 24 -9.52 -3.71 21.18
C GLN A 24 -10.52 -3.24 20.12
N GLY A 25 -11.50 -2.41 20.49
CA GLY A 25 -12.47 -1.87 19.53
C GLY A 25 -11.83 -0.98 18.45
N ALA A 26 -10.80 -0.22 18.82
CA ALA A 26 -10.03 0.59 17.87
C ALA A 26 -9.22 -0.28 16.89
N ASP A 27 -8.60 -1.36 17.39
CA ASP A 27 -7.82 -2.31 16.59
C ASP A 27 -8.73 -3.07 15.60
N ASP A 28 -9.92 -3.49 16.04
CA ASP A 28 -10.93 -4.13 15.17
C ASP A 28 -11.40 -3.19 14.05
N ALA A 29 -11.64 -1.91 14.38
CA ALA A 29 -12.05 -0.93 13.39
C ALA A 29 -10.94 -0.65 12.36
N ALA A 30 -9.69 -0.59 12.79
CA ALA A 30 -8.54 -0.45 11.91
C ALA A 30 -8.39 -1.67 10.99
N GLN A 31 -8.53 -2.88 11.54
CA GLN A 31 -8.47 -4.12 10.75
C GLN A 31 -9.57 -4.17 9.69
N ARG A 32 -10.81 -3.80 10.01
CA ARG A 32 -11.91 -3.75 9.01
C ARG A 32 -11.61 -2.78 7.88
N LYS A 33 -11.06 -1.60 8.20
CA LYS A 33 -10.68 -0.60 7.20
C LYS A 33 -9.56 -1.11 6.30
N ASP A 34 -8.55 -1.77 6.87
CA ASP A 34 -7.45 -2.36 6.10
C ASP A 34 -7.95 -3.49 5.17
N GLN A 35 -8.83 -4.37 5.65
CA GLN A 35 -9.42 -5.43 4.82
C GLN A 35 -10.30 -4.88 3.70
N LEU A 36 -11.07 -3.82 3.96
CA LEU A 36 -11.84 -3.14 2.92
C LEU A 36 -10.92 -2.55 1.85
N ALA A 37 -9.87 -1.84 2.25
CA ALA A 37 -8.90 -1.27 1.32
C ALA A 37 -8.18 -2.36 0.51
N LEU A 38 -7.82 -3.48 1.14
CA LEU A 38 -7.19 -4.61 0.45
C LEU A 38 -8.13 -5.21 -0.61
N SER A 39 -9.40 -5.41 -0.28
CA SER A 39 -10.41 -5.90 -1.22
C SER A 39 -10.61 -4.95 -2.41
N GLN A 40 -10.63 -3.64 -2.18
CA GLN A 40 -10.71 -2.65 -3.24
C GLN A 40 -9.48 -2.69 -4.17
N ILE A 41 -8.28 -2.88 -3.61
CA ILE A 41 -7.06 -3.06 -4.41
C ILE A 41 -7.15 -4.33 -5.27
N HIS A 42 -7.61 -5.45 -4.70
CA HIS A 42 -7.78 -6.71 -5.45
C HIS A 42 -8.77 -6.58 -6.61
N GLN A 43 -9.87 -5.85 -6.41
CA GLN A 43 -10.88 -5.61 -7.45
C GLN A 43 -10.39 -4.64 -8.54
N GLY A 44 -9.45 -3.75 -8.21
CA GLY A 44 -8.96 -2.71 -9.12
C GLY A 44 -7.81 -3.13 -10.05
N VAL A 45 -7.32 -4.36 -9.96
CA VAL A 45 -6.17 -4.84 -10.75
C VAL A 45 -6.58 -5.96 -11.70
N ASP A 46 -5.85 -6.11 -12.80
CA ASP A 46 -6.03 -7.24 -13.72
C ASP A 46 -5.45 -8.54 -13.15
N TYR A 47 -5.82 -9.69 -13.76
CA TYR A 47 -5.40 -11.02 -13.32
C TYR A 47 -3.88 -11.20 -13.22
N SER A 48 -3.09 -10.56 -14.11
CA SER A 48 -1.63 -10.71 -14.10
C SER A 48 -0.99 -10.05 -12.88
N ILE A 49 -1.60 -8.97 -12.38
CA ILE A 49 -1.17 -8.23 -11.20
C ILE A 49 -1.79 -8.81 -9.93
N PHE A 50 -3.05 -9.27 -10.00
CA PHE A 50 -3.73 -9.95 -8.90
C PHE A 50 -2.89 -11.10 -8.33
N GLY A 51 -2.34 -11.96 -9.19
CA GLY A 51 -1.49 -13.08 -8.75
C GLY A 51 -0.26 -12.65 -7.94
N LYS A 52 0.26 -11.44 -8.15
CA LYS A 52 1.41 -10.90 -7.40
C LYS A 52 1.02 -10.38 -6.01
N ILE A 53 -0.23 -9.96 -5.83
CA ILE A 53 -0.73 -9.35 -4.58
C ILE A 53 -1.70 -10.24 -3.79
N ALA A 54 -2.04 -11.43 -4.32
CA ALA A 54 -3.04 -12.33 -3.71
C ALA A 54 -2.68 -12.74 -2.27
N ASN A 55 -1.38 -12.88 -1.96
CA ASN A 55 -0.89 -13.27 -0.64
C ASN A 55 -0.61 -12.09 0.31
N ALA A 56 -0.93 -10.85 -0.10
CA ALA A 56 -0.77 -9.69 0.76
C ALA A 56 -1.77 -9.75 1.92
N LYS A 57 -1.30 -9.54 3.15
CA LYS A 57 -2.15 -9.60 4.35
C LYS A 57 -2.75 -8.26 4.73
N THR A 58 -2.19 -7.17 4.22
CA THR A 58 -2.62 -5.80 4.48
C THR A 58 -2.66 -4.98 3.20
N ALA A 59 -3.48 -3.94 3.19
CA ALA A 59 -3.58 -3.03 2.04
C ALA A 59 -2.24 -2.35 1.76
N LYS A 60 -1.48 -2.01 2.81
CA LYS A 60 -0.13 -1.45 2.69
C LYS A 60 0.83 -2.40 1.97
N GLN A 61 0.83 -3.68 2.33
CA GLN A 61 1.68 -4.67 1.69
C GLN A 61 1.34 -4.83 0.20
N ALA A 62 0.05 -4.91 -0.13
CA ALA A 62 -0.40 -4.95 -1.53
C ALA A 62 0.08 -3.71 -2.30
N TRP A 63 -0.11 -2.51 -1.72
CA TRP A 63 0.33 -1.25 -2.31
C TRP A 63 1.85 -1.18 -2.56
N ASP A 64 2.65 -1.67 -1.62
CA ASP A 64 4.11 -1.70 -1.77
C ASP A 64 4.55 -2.64 -2.90
N ILE A 65 3.90 -3.80 -3.06
CA ILE A 65 4.14 -4.73 -4.19
C ILE A 65 3.73 -4.09 -5.52
N LEU A 66 2.60 -3.38 -5.57
CA LEU A 66 2.17 -2.66 -6.78
C LEU A 66 3.21 -1.61 -7.18
N LYS A 67 3.65 -0.77 -6.26
CA LYS A 67 4.69 0.24 -6.53
C LYS A 67 5.95 -0.38 -7.11
N LEU A 68 6.39 -1.53 -6.57
CA LEU A 68 7.55 -2.23 -7.09
C LEU A 68 7.29 -2.80 -8.49
N SER A 69 6.11 -3.37 -8.72
CA SER A 69 5.71 -3.97 -10.01
C SER A 69 5.65 -2.95 -11.14
N TYR A 70 5.31 -1.69 -10.85
CA TYR A 70 5.26 -0.60 -11.81
C TYR A 70 6.53 0.26 -11.85
N LYS A 71 7.54 -0.05 -11.04
CA LYS A 71 8.79 0.71 -11.02
C LYS A 71 9.48 0.61 -12.39
N GLY A 72 9.63 1.76 -13.05
CA GLY A 72 10.30 1.85 -14.36
C GLY A 72 9.38 1.65 -15.57
N VAL A 73 8.09 1.35 -15.37
CA VAL A 73 7.11 1.21 -16.47
C VAL A 73 6.95 2.53 -17.23
N GLU A 74 6.89 3.66 -16.53
CA GLU A 74 6.80 4.99 -17.16
C GLU A 74 8.02 5.27 -18.07
N LYS A 75 9.23 4.98 -17.58
CA LYS A 75 10.47 5.18 -18.34
C LYS A 75 10.49 4.28 -19.60
N ALA A 76 10.05 3.03 -19.47
CA ALA A 76 9.95 2.11 -20.60
C ALA A 76 8.93 2.58 -21.64
N GLN A 77 7.74 3.01 -21.21
CA GLN A 77 6.71 3.57 -22.10
C GLN A 77 7.23 4.82 -22.83
N LYS A 78 7.88 5.74 -22.12
CA LYS A 78 8.48 6.94 -22.71
C LYS A 78 9.56 6.58 -23.74
N SER A 79 10.43 5.63 -23.41
CA SER A 79 11.45 5.15 -24.34
C SER A 79 10.83 4.56 -25.61
N LYS A 80 9.78 3.74 -25.48
CA LYS A 80 9.09 3.14 -26.63
C LYS A 80 8.43 4.20 -27.52
N LEU A 81 7.73 5.17 -26.92
CA LEU A 81 7.14 6.29 -27.66
C LEU A 81 8.19 7.08 -28.43
N GLN A 82 9.34 7.37 -27.81
CA GLN A 82 10.44 8.08 -28.47
C GLN A 82 11.03 7.28 -29.63
N SER A 83 11.20 5.96 -29.49
CA SER A 83 11.62 5.11 -30.61
C SER A 83 10.64 5.18 -31.77
N MET A 84 9.33 5.09 -31.51
CA MET A 84 8.30 5.16 -32.56
C MET A 84 8.29 6.52 -33.27
N ARG A 85 8.47 7.63 -32.54
CA ARG A 85 8.59 8.97 -33.15
C ARG A 85 9.80 9.06 -34.09
N ARG A 86 10.95 8.53 -33.67
CA ARG A 86 12.16 8.50 -34.51
C ARG A 86 12.00 7.61 -35.74
N GLU A 87 11.33 6.47 -35.60
CA GLU A 87 11.01 5.59 -36.74
C GLU A 87 10.10 6.30 -37.74
N TYR A 88 9.10 7.04 -37.26
CA TYR A 88 8.21 7.84 -38.10
C TYR A 88 8.95 8.99 -38.80
N GLU A 89 9.72 9.79 -38.06
CA GLU A 89 10.53 10.89 -38.63
C GLU A 89 11.50 10.38 -39.71
N ARG A 90 12.14 9.22 -39.47
CA ARG A 90 13.01 8.59 -40.46
C ARG A 90 12.27 8.20 -41.73
N TYR A 91 11.08 7.63 -41.60
CA TYR A 91 10.25 7.23 -42.75
C TYR A 91 9.84 8.45 -43.59
N GLU A 92 9.40 9.53 -42.94
CA GLU A 92 9.04 10.78 -43.60
C GLU A 92 10.25 11.42 -44.31
N MET A 93 11.42 11.45 -43.66
CA MET A 93 12.66 11.94 -44.28
C MET A 93 12.99 11.16 -45.55
N SER A 94 12.95 9.82 -45.51
CA SER A 94 13.24 8.98 -46.67
C SER A 94 12.24 9.16 -47.83
N ASN A 95 10.98 9.50 -47.54
CA ASN A 95 9.99 9.79 -48.58
C ASN A 95 10.17 11.19 -49.20
N SER A 96 10.82 12.12 -48.50
CA SER A 96 11.06 13.50 -48.95
C SER A 96 12.38 13.72 -49.69
N GLU A 97 13.25 12.70 -49.79
CA GLU A 97 14.53 12.74 -50.52
C GLU A 97 14.41 12.32 -52.01
N THR A 98 13.25 12.53 -52.63
CA THR A 98 12.99 12.36 -54.07
C THR A 98 12.39 13.63 -54.65
#